data_AF-A0A1R2D1L8-F1
#
_entry.id   AF-A0A1R2D1L8-F1
#
_cell.length_a   1.000
_cell.length_b   1.000
_cell.length_c   1.000
_cell.angle_alpha   90.00
_cell.angle_beta   90.00
_cell.angle_gamma   90.00
#
_symmetry.space_group_name_H-M   'P 1'
#
loop_
_entity.id
_entity.type
_entity.pdbx_description
1 polymer ?
#
loop_
_entity_poly.entity_id
_entity_poly.type
_entity_poly.pdbx_seq_one_letter_code
_entity_poly.pdbx_strand_id
1 'polypeptide(L)'
;MFPKKQKIFPPFPKIFNLESASEDQKNLFQSDGLKIINRGEAAVLTFAGGQGTRLGVSYPKGMYDIGLISHKSLFQIFAERLIRLKNIAGPDTPPIPWLIRVNWETYDIMMNFFDTNNYFGLDKNQVFFFKQDMLPAIDFEGKIIMNEKDKICMAPNGNGGVYEGLLKAKALDWLESKGVRFVHVCGIDNVLVEFLIPFF
;
A
#
# COMPACT_ATOMS: atom_id res chain seq x y z
N MET A 1 -33.96 -2.11 -19.51
CA MET A 1 -33.09 -2.74 -20.52
C MET A 1 -31.80 -1.92 -20.59
N PHE A 2 -30.75 -2.32 -19.85
CA PHE A 2 -29.48 -1.57 -19.86
C PHE A 2 -28.84 -1.67 -21.25
N PRO A 3 -28.31 -0.57 -21.81
CA PRO A 3 -27.64 -0.63 -23.10
C PRO A 3 -26.39 -1.51 -22.98
N LYS A 4 -26.44 -2.69 -23.59
CA LYS A 4 -25.26 -3.52 -23.90
C LYS A 4 -24.41 -2.81 -24.95
N LYS A 5 -23.72 -1.73 -24.57
CA LYS A 5 -22.53 -1.29 -25.31
C LYS A 5 -21.33 -1.87 -24.59
N GLN A 6 -20.92 -3.05 -25.03
CA GLN A 6 -19.61 -3.61 -24.70
C GLN A 6 -18.60 -2.68 -25.37
N LYS A 7 -18.16 -1.63 -24.65
CA LYS A 7 -17.02 -0.82 -25.07
C LYS A 7 -15.83 -1.76 -25.03
N ILE A 8 -15.43 -2.26 -26.20
CA ILE A 8 -14.15 -2.92 -26.38
C ILE A 8 -13.11 -1.82 -26.18
N PHE A 9 -12.51 -1.78 -25.00
CA PHE A 9 -11.32 -0.97 -24.79
C PHE A 9 -10.18 -1.71 -25.51
N PRO A 10 -9.63 -1.17 -26.61
CA PRO A 10 -8.44 -1.79 -27.18
C PRO A 10 -7.36 -1.82 -26.09
N PRO A 11 -6.53 -2.89 -26.02
CA PRO A 11 -5.37 -2.89 -25.14
C PRO A 11 -4.57 -1.60 -25.37
N PHE A 12 -4.07 -0.99 -24.29
CA PHE A 12 -3.35 0.27 -24.37
C PHE A 12 -2.26 0.16 -25.46
N PRO A 13 -2.16 1.15 -26.37
CA PRO A 13 -1.37 1.02 -27.61
C PRO A 13 0.15 0.87 -27.39
N LYS A 14 0.62 0.91 -26.15
CA LYS A 14 2.03 0.76 -25.74
C LYS A 14 2.12 -0.17 -24.54
N ILE A 15 1.88 -1.46 -24.76
CA ILE A 15 2.17 -2.50 -23.75
C ILE A 15 3.61 -2.94 -23.96
N PHE A 16 4.45 -2.69 -22.96
CA PHE A 16 5.77 -3.27 -22.89
C PHE A 16 5.67 -4.69 -22.33
N ASN A 17 6.17 -5.68 -23.06
CA ASN A 17 6.24 -7.07 -22.59
C ASN A 17 7.66 -7.35 -22.07
N LEU A 18 7.77 -7.42 -20.73
CA LEU A 18 9.02 -7.67 -20.03
C LEU A 18 9.60 -9.06 -20.32
N GLU A 19 8.77 -10.07 -20.57
CA GLU A 19 9.24 -11.44 -20.86
C GLU A 19 9.98 -11.49 -22.19
N SER A 20 9.48 -10.76 -23.20
CA SER A 20 10.09 -10.67 -24.53
C SER A 20 11.20 -9.61 -24.63
N ALA A 21 11.46 -8.87 -23.56
CA ALA A 21 12.47 -7.82 -23.56
C ALA A 21 13.88 -8.39 -23.63
N SER A 22 14.76 -7.71 -24.37
CA SER A 22 16.19 -8.02 -24.36
C SER A 22 16.81 -7.78 -22.99
N GLU A 23 17.93 -8.45 -22.73
CA GLU A 23 18.66 -8.28 -21.46
C GLU A 23 19.14 -6.84 -21.27
N ASP A 24 19.54 -6.16 -22.36
CA ASP A 24 19.95 -4.76 -22.32
C ASP A 24 18.80 -3.84 -21.91
N GLN A 25 17.58 -4.09 -22.43
CA GLN A 25 16.39 -3.33 -22.03
C GLN A 25 16.06 -3.58 -20.55
N LYS A 26 16.15 -4.83 -20.10
CA LYS A 26 15.93 -5.18 -18.70
C LYS A 26 16.94 -4.44 -17.80
N ASN A 27 18.22 -4.54 -18.11
CA ASN A 27 19.28 -3.85 -17.37
C ASN A 27 19.09 -2.33 -17.37
N LEU A 28 18.64 -1.76 -18.49
CA LEU A 28 18.35 -0.33 -18.59
C LEU A 28 17.22 0.08 -17.63
N PHE A 29 16.08 -0.59 -17.67
CA PHE A 29 14.98 -0.27 -16.76
C PHE A 29 15.41 -0.47 -15.31
N GLN A 30 16.13 -1.55 -15.02
CA GLN A 30 16.60 -1.79 -13.67
C GLN A 30 17.53 -0.69 -13.17
N SER A 31 18.46 -0.24 -14.02
CA SER A 31 19.33 0.89 -13.72
C SER A 31 18.53 2.17 -13.46
N ASP A 32 17.53 2.46 -14.29
CA ASP A 32 16.73 3.68 -14.19
C ASP A 32 15.82 3.68 -12.96
N GLY A 33 15.19 2.55 -12.63
CA GLY A 33 14.41 2.39 -11.41
C GLY A 33 15.26 2.60 -10.15
N LEU A 34 16.46 2.01 -10.11
CA LEU A 34 17.40 2.24 -9.00
C LEU A 34 17.86 3.70 -8.90
N LYS A 35 18.07 4.39 -10.03
CA LYS A 35 18.38 5.84 -10.01
C LYS A 35 17.23 6.67 -9.45
N ILE A 36 15.98 6.35 -9.79
CA ILE A 36 14.79 7.04 -9.25
C ILE A 36 14.75 6.87 -7.73
N ILE A 37 14.96 5.64 -7.25
CA ILE A 37 15.00 5.35 -5.81
C ILE A 37 16.16 6.10 -5.14
N ASN A 38 17.36 6.06 -5.72
CA ASN A 38 18.55 6.74 -5.20
C ASN A 38 18.34 8.26 -5.07
N ARG A 39 17.61 8.88 -6.01
CA ARG A 39 17.24 10.31 -5.96
C ARG A 39 16.14 10.63 -4.93
N GLY A 40 15.57 9.64 -4.25
CA GLY A 40 14.47 9.83 -3.29
C GLY A 40 13.12 10.12 -3.95
N GLU A 41 12.96 9.82 -5.24
CA GLU A 41 11.76 10.18 -6.00
C GLU A 41 10.65 9.11 -5.90
N ALA A 42 10.85 8.04 -5.14
CA ALA A 42 9.95 6.88 -5.07
C ALA A 42 9.40 6.65 -3.67
N ALA A 43 8.12 6.26 -3.58
CA ALA A 43 7.45 5.84 -2.36
C ALA A 43 6.60 4.58 -2.58
N VAL A 44 6.24 3.91 -1.47
CA VAL A 44 5.30 2.78 -1.48
C VAL A 44 4.03 3.17 -0.75
N LEU A 45 2.88 2.80 -1.30
CA LEU A 45 1.58 2.89 -0.64
C LEU A 45 1.01 1.49 -0.46
N THR A 46 0.78 1.08 0.78
CA THR A 46 0.22 -0.22 1.11
C THR A 46 -1.21 -0.10 1.61
N PHE A 47 -2.12 -0.85 0.99
CA PHE A 47 -3.48 -1.05 1.49
C PHE A 47 -3.47 -2.09 2.62
N ALA A 48 -3.54 -1.60 3.85
CA ALA A 48 -3.59 -2.39 5.08
C ALA A 48 -4.92 -2.22 5.87
N GLY A 49 -5.96 -1.68 5.22
CA GLY A 49 -7.29 -1.49 5.82
C GLY A 49 -8.12 -2.77 5.96
N GLY A 50 -7.67 -3.88 5.37
CA GLY A 50 -8.36 -5.17 5.46
C GLY A 50 -8.20 -5.80 6.85
N GLN A 51 -9.33 -6.12 7.49
CA GLN A 51 -9.32 -6.95 8.70
C GLN A 51 -8.89 -8.39 8.37
N GLY A 52 -8.18 -9.03 9.32
CA GLY A 52 -7.73 -10.42 9.23
C GLY A 52 -8.82 -11.46 9.54
N THR A 53 -10.09 -11.07 9.60
CA THR A 53 -11.20 -11.93 10.04
C THR A 53 -11.35 -13.21 9.22
N ARG A 54 -11.07 -13.17 7.90
CA ARG A 54 -11.05 -14.38 7.04
C ARG A 54 -9.91 -15.34 7.36
N LEU A 55 -8.86 -14.87 8.03
CA LEU A 55 -7.75 -15.68 8.54
C LEU A 55 -7.98 -16.15 9.98
N GLY A 56 -9.18 -15.87 10.55
CA GLY A 56 -9.51 -16.27 11.92
C GLY A 56 -8.88 -15.40 13.01
N VAL A 57 -8.37 -14.21 12.67
CA VAL A 57 -7.72 -13.30 13.62
C VAL A 57 -8.47 -11.97 13.72
N SER A 58 -8.43 -11.36 14.91
CA SER A 58 -9.05 -10.07 15.21
C SER A 58 -8.15 -8.86 14.90
N TYR A 59 -6.87 -9.10 14.61
CA TYR A 59 -5.89 -8.05 14.33
C TYR A 59 -5.70 -7.81 12.81
N PRO A 60 -5.08 -6.68 12.41
CA PRO A 60 -4.76 -6.36 11.02
C PRO A 60 -3.93 -7.43 10.32
N LYS A 61 -4.23 -7.71 9.06
CA LYS A 61 -3.49 -8.71 8.27
C LYS A 61 -1.99 -8.46 8.24
N GLY A 62 -1.54 -7.21 8.25
CA GLY A 62 -0.10 -6.91 8.23
C GLY A 62 0.67 -7.42 9.45
N MET A 63 0.00 -7.66 10.58
CA MET A 63 0.59 -8.24 11.78
C MET A 63 0.67 -9.77 11.73
N TYR A 64 0.10 -10.40 10.71
CA TYR A 64 0.00 -11.85 10.62
C TYR A 64 1.37 -12.49 10.41
N ASP A 65 1.69 -13.49 11.22
CA ASP A 65 2.80 -14.41 11.02
C ASP A 65 2.30 -15.61 10.21
N ILE A 66 2.86 -15.78 9.00
CA ILE A 66 2.49 -16.88 8.09
C ILE A 66 3.23 -18.19 8.41
N GLY A 67 4.02 -18.25 9.49
CA GLY A 67 4.73 -19.45 9.93
C GLY A 67 6.05 -19.70 9.21
N LEU A 68 6.73 -18.64 8.76
CA LEU A 68 8.12 -18.77 8.30
C LEU A 68 9.03 -19.10 9.48
N ILE A 69 10.20 -19.71 9.22
CA ILE A 69 11.21 -19.99 10.26
C ILE A 69 11.59 -18.74 11.07
N SER A 70 11.50 -17.56 10.44
CA SER A 70 11.81 -16.28 11.08
C SER A 70 10.67 -15.70 11.94
N HIS A 71 9.45 -16.24 11.84
CA HIS A 71 8.24 -15.74 12.51
C HIS A 71 7.94 -14.25 12.28
N LYS A 72 8.43 -13.69 11.17
CA LYS A 72 8.24 -12.28 10.82
C LYS A 72 6.80 -12.03 10.38
N SER A 73 6.24 -10.92 10.87
CA SER A 73 4.98 -10.40 10.36
C SER A 73 5.12 -9.89 8.92
N LEU A 74 4.00 -9.76 8.19
CA LEU A 74 4.01 -9.17 6.85
C LEU A 74 4.57 -7.74 6.84
N PHE A 75 4.24 -6.93 7.86
CA PHE A 75 4.80 -5.58 7.99
C PHE A 75 6.33 -5.59 8.16
N GLN A 76 6.87 -6.53 8.93
CA GLN A 76 8.31 -6.65 9.09
C GLN A 76 8.99 -7.05 7.77
N ILE A 77 8.41 -8.00 7.03
CA ILE A 77 8.92 -8.40 5.71
C ILE A 77 8.94 -7.21 4.75
N PHE A 78 7.87 -6.40 4.75
CA PHE A 78 7.77 -5.21 3.90
C PHE A 78 8.79 -4.14 4.30
N ALA A 79 8.95 -3.87 5.60
CA ALA A 79 9.93 -2.92 6.10
C ALA A 79 11.37 -3.32 5.73
N GLU A 80 11.73 -4.59 5.91
CA GLU A 80 13.05 -5.09 5.56
C GLU A 80 13.32 -5.04 4.04
N ARG A 81 12.29 -5.19 3.20
CA ARG A 81 12.41 -4.97 1.75
C ARG A 81 12.75 -3.52 1.42
N LEU A 82 12.11 -2.54 2.08
CA LEU A 82 12.45 -1.12 1.90
C LEU A 82 13.89 -0.83 2.31
N ILE A 83 14.33 -1.38 3.45
CA ILE A 83 15.73 -1.26 3.92
C ILE A 83 16.69 -1.86 2.88
N ARG A 84 16.40 -3.07 2.39
CA ARG A 84 17.24 -3.74 1.40
C ARG A 84 17.29 -2.95 0.10
N LEU A 85 16.16 -2.44 -0.36
CA LEU A 85 16.06 -1.68 -1.60
C LEU A 85 16.85 -0.37 -1.53
N LYS A 86 16.75 0.37 -0.41
CA LYS A 86 17.59 1.54 -0.13
C LYS A 86 19.08 1.19 -0.27
N ASN A 87 19.50 0.08 0.34
CA ASN A 87 20.91 -0.35 0.31
C ASN A 87 21.38 -0.76 -1.10
N ILE A 88 20.50 -1.34 -1.93
CA ILE A 88 20.83 -1.70 -3.32
C ILE A 88 20.89 -0.46 -4.23
N ALA A 89 20.03 0.53 -4.00
CA ALA A 89 19.99 1.76 -4.80
C ALA A 89 21.24 2.64 -4.62
N GLY A 90 21.92 2.55 -3.47
CA GLY A 90 23.20 3.22 -3.22
C GLY A 90 23.33 3.76 -1.80
N PRO A 91 24.57 4.08 -1.35
CA PRO A 91 24.84 4.52 0.02
C PRO A 91 24.15 5.83 0.40
N ASP A 92 23.99 6.74 -0.57
CA ASP A 92 23.39 8.06 -0.37
C ASP A 92 21.85 8.06 -0.56
N THR A 93 21.25 6.89 -0.78
CA THR A 93 19.80 6.76 -0.97
C THR A 93 19.07 7.19 0.30
N PRO A 94 18.11 8.15 0.24
CA PRO A 94 17.34 8.54 1.40
C PRO A 94 16.36 7.42 1.84
N PRO A 95 15.79 7.50 3.06
CA PRO A 95 14.71 6.59 3.46
C PRO A 95 13.54 6.63 2.48
N ILE A 96 13.05 5.45 2.07
CA ILE A 96 11.96 5.33 1.09
C ILE A 96 10.62 5.60 1.83
N PRO A 97 9.86 6.63 1.45
CA PRO A 97 8.60 6.94 2.12
C PRO A 97 7.59 5.79 1.96
N TRP A 98 6.96 5.42 3.07
CA TRP A 98 5.99 4.33 3.12
C TRP A 98 4.66 4.82 3.69
N LEU A 99 3.65 4.90 2.84
CA LEU A 99 2.29 5.22 3.22
C LEU A 99 1.53 3.94 3.52
N ILE A 100 0.89 3.90 4.68
CA ILE A 100 0.10 2.75 5.11
C ILE A 100 -1.33 3.22 5.32
N ARG A 101 -2.22 2.76 4.42
CA ARG A 101 -3.64 3.02 4.55
C ARG A 101 -4.25 2.00 5.50
N VAL A 102 -4.89 2.47 6.56
CA VAL A 102 -5.37 1.65 7.67
C VAL A 102 -6.86 1.86 7.95
N ASN A 103 -7.53 0.91 8.59
CA ASN A 103 -8.92 1.09 9.04
C ASN A 103 -8.92 1.91 10.35
N TRP A 104 -9.98 2.69 10.59
CA TRP A 104 -10.21 3.41 11.85
C TRP A 104 -10.11 2.51 13.07
N GLU A 105 -10.75 1.34 13.02
CA GLU A 105 -10.86 0.42 14.16
C GLU A 105 -9.51 -0.21 14.54
N THR A 106 -8.57 -0.24 13.59
CA THR A 106 -7.28 -0.90 13.78
C THR A 106 -6.09 0.06 13.79
N TYR A 107 -6.36 1.36 13.70
CA TYR A 107 -5.34 2.40 13.66
C TYR A 107 -4.43 2.35 14.90
N ASP A 108 -5.02 2.37 16.09
CA ASP A 108 -4.27 2.43 17.34
C ASP A 108 -3.44 1.15 17.57
N ILE A 109 -4.00 -0.01 17.21
CA ILE A 109 -3.31 -1.30 17.26
C ILE A 109 -2.10 -1.29 16.33
N MET A 110 -2.22 -0.75 15.11
CA MET A 110 -1.10 -0.66 14.17
C MET A 110 -0.03 0.32 14.62
N MET A 111 -0.42 1.50 15.12
CA MET A 111 0.55 2.46 15.65
C MET A 111 1.36 1.86 16.79
N ASN A 112 0.68 1.22 17.75
CA ASN A 112 1.34 0.53 18.85
C ASN A 112 2.26 -0.60 18.34
N PHE A 113 1.81 -1.41 17.38
CA PHE A 113 2.63 -2.49 16.82
C PHE A 113 3.91 -1.96 16.16
N PHE A 114 3.86 -0.86 15.42
CA PHE A 114 5.05 -0.25 14.84
C PHE A 114 5.95 0.37 15.90
N ASP A 115 5.40 1.11 16.87
CA ASP A 115 6.18 1.72 17.94
C ASP A 115 6.90 0.64 18.80
N THR A 116 6.22 -0.43 19.20
CA THR A 116 6.80 -1.51 20.04
C THR A 116 7.88 -2.31 19.31
N ASN A 117 7.83 -2.36 17.97
CA ASN A 117 8.82 -3.03 17.14
C ASN A 117 9.86 -2.05 16.57
N ASN A 118 9.94 -0.83 17.10
CA ASN A 118 10.88 0.21 16.67
C ASN A 118 10.86 0.42 15.14
N TYR A 119 9.65 0.47 14.56
CA TYR A 119 9.39 0.62 13.13
C TYR A 119 10.13 -0.41 12.25
N PHE A 120 10.48 -1.57 12.81
CA PHE A 120 11.24 -2.63 12.15
C PHE A 120 12.59 -2.15 11.58
N GLY A 121 13.19 -1.14 12.23
CA GLY A 121 14.46 -0.53 11.79
C GLY A 121 14.31 0.61 10.78
N LEU A 122 13.08 0.97 10.40
CA LEU A 122 12.81 2.17 9.61
C LEU A 122 12.86 3.43 10.50
N ASP A 123 13.30 4.55 9.93
CA ASP A 123 13.02 5.89 10.46
C ASP A 123 11.49 6.13 10.55
N LYS A 124 11.00 6.48 11.74
CA LYS A 124 9.61 6.84 12.02
C LYS A 124 9.09 7.92 11.07
N ASN A 125 9.92 8.88 10.68
CA ASN A 125 9.53 9.98 9.78
C ASN A 125 9.38 9.56 8.31
N GLN A 126 9.75 8.32 7.95
CA GLN A 126 9.52 7.75 6.63
C GLN A 126 8.19 7.00 6.52
N VAL A 127 7.51 6.72 7.64
CA VAL A 127 6.24 5.98 7.64
C VAL A 127 5.07 6.94 7.89
N PHE A 128 4.06 6.90 7.03
CA PHE A 128 2.88 7.75 7.13
C PHE A 128 1.60 6.93 7.17
N PHE A 129 0.92 6.93 8.32
CA PHE A 129 -0.36 6.25 8.48
C PHE A 129 -1.51 7.19 8.16
N PHE A 130 -2.46 6.74 7.35
CA PHE A 130 -3.69 7.47 7.10
C PHE A 130 -4.91 6.55 7.10
N LYS A 131 -6.02 7.06 7.63
CA LYS A 131 -7.24 6.29 7.84
C LYS A 131 -8.06 6.20 6.55
N GLN A 132 -8.60 5.02 6.30
CA GLN A 132 -9.58 4.74 5.27
C GLN A 132 -10.95 5.21 5.72
N ASP A 133 -11.63 5.98 4.88
CA ASP A 133 -13.03 6.34 5.14
C ASP A 133 -13.98 5.13 5.04
N MET A 134 -15.07 5.24 5.79
CA MET A 134 -16.13 4.26 5.86
C MET A 134 -17.41 4.88 5.29
N LEU A 135 -18.24 4.05 4.65
CA LEU A 135 -19.55 4.43 4.13
C LEU A 135 -20.64 3.62 4.83
N PRO A 136 -21.84 4.20 5.04
CA PRO A 136 -22.97 3.46 5.58
C PRO A 136 -23.43 2.37 4.59
N ALA A 137 -23.73 1.19 5.10
CA ALA A 137 -24.40 0.16 4.34
C ALA A 137 -25.86 0.56 4.12
N ILE A 138 -26.39 0.26 2.93
CA ILE A 138 -27.78 0.55 2.56
C ILE A 138 -28.51 -0.73 2.15
N ASP A 139 -29.82 -0.77 2.41
CA ASP A 139 -30.71 -1.80 1.87
C ASP A 139 -31.04 -1.56 0.39
N PHE A 140 -31.83 -2.44 -0.22
CA PHE A 140 -32.18 -2.35 -1.63
C PHE A 140 -33.09 -1.15 -1.95
N GLU A 141 -33.74 -0.60 -0.93
CA GLU A 141 -34.58 0.58 -0.97
C GLU A 141 -33.78 1.88 -0.73
N GLY A 142 -32.48 1.78 -0.46
CA GLY A 142 -31.58 2.91 -0.24
C GLY A 142 -31.59 3.48 1.18
N LYS A 143 -32.15 2.77 2.15
CA LYS A 143 -32.15 3.17 3.57
C LYS A 143 -30.90 2.66 4.27
N ILE A 144 -30.39 3.45 5.21
CA ILE A 144 -29.22 3.09 6.02
C ILE A 144 -29.55 1.90 6.92
N ILE A 145 -28.67 0.90 6.91
CA ILE A 145 -28.76 -0.26 7.78
C ILE A 145 -28.16 0.07 9.14
N MET A 146 -28.88 -0.27 10.21
CA MET A 146 -28.42 -0.13 11.59
C MET A 146 -27.75 -1.44 12.05
N ASN A 147 -26.56 -1.34 12.64
CA ASN A 147 -25.89 -2.46 13.30
C ASN A 147 -26.49 -2.70 14.70
N GLU A 148 -26.74 -1.62 15.44
CA GLU A 148 -27.43 -1.59 16.73
C GLU A 148 -28.39 -0.40 16.76
N LYS A 149 -29.23 -0.28 17.79
CA LYS A 149 -30.27 0.78 17.86
C LYS A 149 -29.70 2.19 17.73
N ASP A 150 -28.46 2.39 18.17
CA ASP A 150 -27.71 3.64 18.19
C ASP A 150 -26.43 3.61 17.33
N LYS A 151 -26.24 2.54 16.52
CA LYS A 151 -25.02 2.34 15.73
C LYS A 151 -25.32 2.01 14.27
N ILE A 152 -24.85 2.86 13.35
CA ILE A 152 -24.96 2.63 11.90
C ILE A 152 -24.04 1.47 11.49
N CYS A 153 -24.50 0.62 10.57
CA CYS A 153 -23.67 -0.38 9.93
C CYS A 153 -22.76 0.30 8.89
N MET A 154 -21.45 0.28 9.15
CA MET A 154 -20.44 0.94 8.32
C MET A 154 -19.59 -0.11 7.59
N ALA A 155 -19.19 0.18 6.36
CA ALA A 155 -18.27 -0.63 5.58
C ALA A 155 -17.14 0.23 4.97
N PRO A 156 -15.95 -0.33 4.72
CA PRO A 156 -14.87 0.41 4.07
C PRO A 156 -15.29 0.90 2.68
N ASN A 157 -14.94 2.14 2.32
CA ASN A 157 -15.28 2.75 1.02
C ASN A 157 -14.51 2.18 -0.20
N GLY A 158 -13.93 0.99 -0.06
CA GLY A 158 -13.10 0.33 -1.06
C GLY A 158 -11.72 0.95 -1.28
N ASN A 159 -10.90 0.28 -2.09
CA ASN A 159 -9.53 0.73 -2.40
C ASN A 159 -9.52 2.04 -3.18
N GLY A 160 -10.56 2.32 -3.99
CA GLY A 160 -10.72 3.58 -4.72
C GLY A 160 -10.84 4.82 -3.83
N GLY A 161 -11.26 4.66 -2.56
CA GLY A 161 -11.25 5.75 -1.58
C GLY A 161 -9.86 6.26 -1.18
N VAL A 162 -8.78 5.70 -1.76
CA VAL A 162 -7.40 6.14 -1.52
C VAL A 162 -7.20 7.61 -1.90
N TYR A 163 -7.78 8.08 -3.00
CA TYR A 163 -7.57 9.44 -3.49
C TYR A 163 -8.10 10.49 -2.51
N GLU A 164 -9.32 10.27 -2.01
CA GLU A 164 -9.92 11.12 -0.99
C GLU A 164 -9.15 11.05 0.33
N GLY A 165 -8.73 9.85 0.74
CA GLY A 165 -7.92 9.66 1.95
C GLY A 165 -6.58 10.39 1.89
N LEU A 166 -5.89 10.35 0.74
CA LEU A 166 -4.63 11.07 0.55
C LEU A 166 -4.80 12.59 0.66
N LEU A 167 -5.88 13.12 0.10
CA LEU A 167 -6.20 14.55 0.18
C LEU A 167 -6.51 14.98 1.62
N LYS A 168 -7.43 14.27 2.29
CA LYS A 168 -7.85 14.59 3.66
C LYS A 168 -6.70 14.50 4.66
N ALA A 169 -5.83 13.51 4.49
CA ALA A 169 -4.69 13.31 5.37
C ALA A 169 -3.50 14.24 5.06
N LYS A 170 -3.59 15.09 4.02
CA LYS A 170 -2.46 15.88 3.50
C LYS A 170 -1.24 15.02 3.16
N ALA A 171 -1.49 13.78 2.73
CA ALA A 171 -0.44 12.85 2.37
C ALA A 171 0.26 13.26 1.07
N LEU A 172 -0.43 13.99 0.19
CA LEU A 172 0.18 14.56 -1.02
C LEU A 172 1.21 15.65 -0.67
N ASP A 173 0.87 16.58 0.23
CA ASP A 173 1.81 17.59 0.73
C ASP A 173 3.03 16.94 1.40
N TRP A 174 2.79 15.86 2.18
CA TRP A 174 3.87 15.09 2.82
C TRP A 174 4.78 14.40 1.80
N LEU A 175 4.22 13.79 0.75
CA LEU A 175 4.97 13.20 -0.36
C LEU A 175 5.80 14.25 -1.13
N GLU A 176 5.18 15.39 -1.43
CA GLU A 176 5.84 16.51 -2.13
C GLU A 176 7.00 17.07 -1.30
N SER A 177 6.81 17.23 0.02
CA SER A 177 7.87 17.67 0.94
C SER A 177 9.08 16.75 0.98
N LYS A 178 8.93 15.50 0.55
CA LYS A 178 9.99 14.49 0.44
C LYS A 178 10.55 14.33 -0.97
N GLY A 179 10.05 15.08 -1.95
CA GLY A 179 10.50 15.01 -3.34
C GLY A 179 9.98 13.80 -4.12
N VAL A 180 8.93 13.13 -3.63
CA VAL A 180 8.39 11.92 -4.26
C VAL A 180 7.65 12.28 -5.55
N ARG A 181 7.90 11.48 -6.59
CA ARG A 181 7.28 11.59 -7.92
C ARG A 181 6.54 10.33 -8.33
N PHE A 182 6.93 9.17 -7.79
CA PHE A 182 6.38 7.87 -8.13
C PHE A 182 5.91 7.15 -6.86
N VAL A 183 4.70 6.61 -6.90
CA VAL A 183 4.12 5.85 -5.79
C VAL A 183 3.74 4.45 -6.29
N HIS A 184 4.40 3.42 -5.77
CA HIS A 184 4.01 2.04 -6.02
C HIS A 184 2.93 1.64 -5.02
N VAL A 185 1.72 1.36 -5.54
CA VAL A 185 0.57 0.94 -4.75
C VAL A 185 0.46 -0.59 -4.71
N CYS A 186 0.36 -1.17 -3.51
CA CYS A 186 0.22 -2.62 -3.31
C CYS A 186 -0.72 -2.98 -2.16
N GLY A 187 -1.18 -4.23 -2.12
CA GLY A 187 -1.90 -4.81 -0.97
C GLY A 187 -0.94 -5.46 0.02
N ILE A 188 -1.28 -5.41 1.32
CA ILE A 188 -0.47 -6.04 2.37
C ILE A 188 -0.46 -7.58 2.31
N ASP A 189 -1.44 -8.19 1.64
CA ASP A 189 -1.60 -9.65 1.57
C ASP A 189 -0.69 -10.33 0.54
N ASN A 190 -0.09 -9.57 -0.39
CA ASN A 190 0.88 -10.11 -1.31
C ASN A 190 2.26 -10.23 -0.63
N VAL A 191 2.48 -11.36 0.05
CA VAL A 191 3.77 -11.67 0.69
C VAL A 191 4.93 -11.64 -0.30
N LEU A 192 4.70 -11.93 -1.58
CA LEU A 192 5.74 -11.95 -2.63
C LEU A 192 5.90 -10.60 -3.34
N VAL A 193 5.22 -9.53 -2.90
CA VAL A 193 5.33 -8.23 -3.58
C VAL A 193 6.78 -7.75 -3.64
N GLU A 194 7.25 -7.50 -4.84
CA GLU A 194 8.52 -6.86 -5.06
C GLU A 194 8.29 -5.34 -5.05
N PHE A 195 8.84 -4.67 -4.05
CA PHE A 195 8.68 -3.22 -3.94
C PHE A 195 9.50 -2.50 -4.98
N LEU A 196 8.85 -1.51 -5.60
CA LEU A 196 9.47 -0.61 -6.58
C LEU A 196 10.33 -1.40 -7.58
N ILE A 197 9.73 -2.48 -8.14
CA ILE A 197 10.34 -3.30 -9.18
C ILE A 197 11.00 -2.33 -10.16
N PRO A 198 12.33 -2.34 -10.31
CA PRO A 198 12.99 -1.36 -11.15
C PRO A 198 12.56 -1.38 -12.63
N PHE A 199 11.85 -2.43 -13.06
CA PHE A 199 11.20 -2.55 -14.36
C PHE A 199 9.82 -1.86 -14.47
N PHE A 200 9.21 -1.45 -13.36
CA PHE A 200 7.81 -0.99 -13.24
C PHE A 200 7.70 0.51 -13.01
#